data_AF-A0A167TKQ7-F1
#
_entry.id   AF-A0A167TKQ7-F1
#
_cell.length_a   1.000
_cell.length_b   1.000
_cell.length_c   1.000
_cell.angle_alpha   90.00
_cell.angle_beta   90.00
_cell.angle_gamma   90.00
#
_symmetry.space_group_name_H-M   'P 1'
#
loop_
_entity.id
_entity.type
_entity.pdbx_description
1 polymer ?
#
loop_
_entity_poly.entity_id
_entity_poly.type
_entity_poly.pdbx_seq_one_letter_code
_entity_poly.pdbx_strand_id
1 'polypeptide(L)'
;MDRLPSTPLDQIHHEFNGRPLPSEARTIRLSHNKYPFLGFVATNVRWEGALLERLRLPSRIPLDQEDGKWIFKKNLACRWNRLEIGLVGLLQALGDHFQLVFPVEIGAFPGPISHGYMQPRASAKHMVTAILRARDAFLPLMAFCSYVIALTPNVHATPYPPWMRHLVDRGVDPQWVQNV
;
A
#
# COMPACT_ATOMS: atom_id res chain seq x y z
N MET A 1 3.42 24.59 10.71
CA MET A 1 4.28 24.26 11.88
C MET A 1 4.22 22.76 12.06
N ASP A 2 5.20 22.09 11.46
CA ASP A 2 5.32 20.64 11.44
C ASP A 2 5.71 20.13 12.83
N ARG A 3 4.83 19.31 13.42
CA ARG A 3 5.19 18.57 14.62
C ARG A 3 6.06 17.40 14.19
N LEU A 4 7.36 17.52 14.45
CA LEU A 4 8.27 16.38 14.52
C LEU A 4 7.60 15.27 15.36
N PRO A 5 7.80 13.99 15.02
CA PRO A 5 7.27 12.89 15.83
C PRO A 5 7.72 13.07 17.28
N SER A 6 6.78 12.95 18.22
CA SER A 6 7.01 13.11 19.66
C SER A 6 7.90 12.04 20.29
N THR A 7 8.34 11.07 19.48
CA THR A 7 9.19 9.96 19.91
C THR A 7 10.64 10.29 19.52
N PRO A 8 11.55 10.39 20.49
CA PRO A 8 12.98 10.51 20.25
C PRO A 8 13.49 9.42 19.28
N LEU A 9 14.40 9.77 18.37
CA LEU A 9 14.89 8.87 17.30
C LEU A 9 15.51 7.57 17.86
N ASP A 10 16.13 7.64 19.03
CA ASP A 10 16.72 6.54 19.79
C ASP A 10 15.69 5.59 20.42
N GLN A 11 14.42 6.02 20.52
CA GLN A 11 13.32 5.21 21.04
C GLN A 11 12.49 4.55 19.93
N ILE A 12 12.80 4.81 18.66
CA ILE A 12 12.14 4.17 17.53
C ILE A 12 12.77 2.80 17.35
N HIS A 13 12.05 1.74 17.75
CA HIS A 13 12.49 0.36 17.54
C HIS A 13 12.97 0.15 16.09
N HIS A 14 14.23 -0.26 15.95
CA HIS A 14 14.87 -0.50 14.66
C HIS A 14 14.33 -1.73 13.94
N GLU A 15 13.67 -2.64 14.66
CA GLU A 15 13.13 -3.88 14.13
C GLU A 15 11.60 -3.92 14.21
N PHE A 16 10.97 -4.64 13.29
CA PHE A 16 9.57 -5.05 13.44
C PHE A 16 9.50 -6.34 14.26
N ASN A 17 8.44 -6.50 15.04
CA ASN A 17 8.08 -7.81 15.56
C ASN A 17 7.92 -8.81 14.39
N GLY A 18 8.10 -10.11 14.62
CA GLY A 18 8.08 -11.15 13.58
C GLY A 18 6.82 -11.19 12.70
N ARG A 19 5.76 -10.46 13.07
CA ARG A 19 4.58 -10.16 12.25
C ARG A 19 4.28 -8.66 12.28
N PRO A 20 4.79 -7.85 11.33
CA PRO A 20 4.53 -6.42 11.32
C PRO A 20 3.05 -6.14 11.09
N LEU A 21 2.52 -5.16 11.83
CA LEU A 21 1.16 -4.66 11.65
C LEU A 21 1.16 -3.51 10.63
N PRO A 22 0.17 -3.42 9.73
CA PRO A 22 0.09 -2.35 8.75
C PRO A 22 0.10 -0.93 9.33
N SER A 23 -0.46 -0.75 10.53
CA SER A 23 -0.41 0.53 11.24
C SER A 23 1.00 0.99 11.58
N GLU A 24 1.95 0.07 11.73
CA GLU A 24 3.35 0.40 12.05
C GLU A 24 4.08 1.03 10.85
N ALA A 25 3.57 0.87 9.63
CA ALA A 25 4.09 1.57 8.44
C ALA A 25 3.88 3.09 8.51
N ARG A 26 2.96 3.58 9.35
CA ARG A 26 2.70 5.02 9.54
C ARG A 26 3.68 5.72 10.47
N THR A 27 4.48 4.96 11.20
CA THR A 27 5.51 5.53 12.08
C THR A 27 6.72 5.89 11.24
N ILE A 28 7.19 7.14 11.34
CA ILE A 28 8.42 7.57 10.66
C ILE A 28 9.57 6.68 11.17
N ARG A 29 10.13 5.87 10.27
CA ARG A 29 11.39 5.15 10.47
C ARG A 29 12.34 5.62 9.37
N LEU A 30 13.46 6.24 9.75
CA LEU A 30 14.44 6.76 8.78
C LEU A 30 14.99 5.66 7.87
N SER A 31 15.14 4.44 8.38
CA SER A 31 15.59 3.28 7.62
C SER A 31 15.23 1.99 8.33
N HIS A 32 14.71 1.00 7.59
CA HIS A 32 14.62 -0.39 8.04
C HIS A 32 15.24 -1.27 6.97
N ASN A 33 16.34 -1.96 7.27
CA ASN A 33 17.10 -2.73 6.26
C ASN A 33 16.23 -3.78 5.55
N LYS A 34 15.34 -4.45 6.30
CA LYS A 34 14.37 -5.41 5.74
C LYS A 34 13.26 -4.76 4.90
N TYR A 35 12.92 -3.49 5.14
CA TYR A 35 11.78 -2.83 4.50
C TYR A 35 12.14 -1.38 4.10
N PRO A 36 13.11 -1.19 3.18
CA PRO A 36 13.62 0.14 2.84
C PRO A 36 12.57 1.06 2.24
N PHE A 37 11.57 0.48 1.55
CA PHE A 37 10.43 1.22 0.99
C PHE A 37 9.58 1.93 2.04
N LEU A 38 9.67 1.58 3.33
CA LEU A 38 8.89 2.27 4.37
C LEU A 38 9.28 3.74 4.54
N GLY A 39 10.47 4.15 4.10
CA GLY A 39 10.86 5.55 4.02
C GLY A 39 9.98 6.39 3.06
N PHE A 40 9.24 5.74 2.16
CA PHE A 40 8.32 6.38 1.21
C PHE A 40 6.86 6.44 1.71
N VAL A 41 6.57 5.94 2.92
CA VAL A 41 5.19 5.98 3.44
C VAL A 41 4.83 7.41 3.85
N ALA A 42 3.77 7.95 3.24
CA ALA A 42 3.19 9.20 3.67
C ALA A 42 2.62 9.08 5.10
N THR A 43 3.01 10.00 5.99
CA THR A 43 2.58 10.00 7.40
C THR A 43 1.16 10.51 7.57
N ASN A 44 0.76 11.48 6.74
CA ASN A 44 -0.56 12.10 6.75
C ASN A 44 -1.31 11.80 5.44
N VAL A 45 -1.66 10.53 5.26
CA VAL A 45 -2.38 10.08 4.04
C VAL A 45 -3.77 10.69 4.02
N ARG A 46 -4.03 11.51 3.01
CA ARG A 46 -5.39 11.91 2.64
C ARG A 46 -5.93 10.89 1.63
N TRP A 47 -7.07 10.29 1.93
CA TRP A 47 -7.72 9.31 1.05
C TRP A 47 -8.50 10.04 -0.07
N GLU A 48 -7.78 10.79 -0.89
CA GLU A 48 -8.30 11.68 -1.93
C GLU A 48 -7.66 11.35 -3.29
N GLY A 49 -8.35 11.70 -4.37
CA GLY A 49 -7.90 11.43 -5.74
C GLY A 49 -8.32 10.04 -6.26
N ALA A 50 -8.15 9.83 -7.56
CA ALA A 50 -8.74 8.71 -8.30
C ALA A 50 -8.36 7.31 -7.78
N LEU A 51 -7.16 7.17 -7.20
CA LEU A 51 -6.67 5.93 -6.61
C LEU A 51 -7.04 5.77 -5.14
N LEU A 52 -6.75 6.77 -4.31
CA LEU A 52 -6.88 6.66 -2.86
C LEU A 52 -8.31 6.83 -2.35
N GLU A 53 -9.18 7.53 -3.08
CA GLU A 53 -10.60 7.67 -2.73
C GLU A 53 -11.29 6.30 -2.65
N ARG A 54 -10.82 5.31 -3.42
CA ARG A 54 -11.30 3.92 -3.37
C ARG A 54 -11.10 3.26 -2.00
N LEU A 55 -10.14 3.75 -1.22
CA LEU A 55 -9.79 3.26 0.13
C LEU A 55 -10.49 4.06 1.24
N ARG A 56 -11.17 5.16 0.89
CA ARG A 56 -11.91 5.98 1.84
C ARG A 56 -13.11 5.19 2.38
N LEU A 57 -13.11 4.97 3.69
CA LEU A 57 -14.22 4.31 4.38
C LEU A 57 -15.11 5.36 5.05
N PRO A 58 -16.44 5.21 4.99
CA PRO A 58 -17.36 6.02 5.78
C PRO A 58 -17.27 5.69 7.28
N SER A 59 -17.85 6.55 8.13
CA SER A 59 -17.85 6.37 9.60
C SER A 59 -18.42 5.03 10.05
N ARG A 60 -19.42 4.51 9.32
CA ARG A 60 -19.96 3.15 9.50
C ARG A 60 -19.47 2.27 8.36
N ILE A 61 -18.59 1.32 8.67
CA ILE A 61 -18.03 0.41 7.67
C ILE A 61 -19.17 -0.43 7.04
N PRO A 62 -19.27 -0.45 5.70
CA PRO A 62 -20.33 -1.17 5.01
C PRO A 62 -20.09 -2.67 5.05
N LEU A 63 -20.85 -3.35 5.90
CA LEU A 63 -20.87 -4.79 6.04
C LEU A 63 -22.22 -5.33 5.56
N ASP A 64 -22.19 -6.50 4.92
CA ASP A 64 -23.38 -7.30 4.65
C ASP A 64 -23.34 -8.57 5.51
N GLN A 65 -24.48 -9.26 5.58
CA GLN A 65 -24.58 -10.56 6.23
C GLN A 65 -24.98 -11.61 5.19
N GLU A 66 -24.23 -12.71 5.14
CA GLU A 66 -24.43 -13.84 4.23
C GLU A 66 -24.20 -15.13 5.02
N ASP A 67 -25.17 -16.05 4.98
CA ASP A 67 -25.14 -17.33 5.71
C ASP A 67 -24.76 -17.21 7.20
N GLY A 68 -25.32 -16.20 7.88
CA GLY A 68 -25.05 -15.91 9.29
C GLY A 68 -23.65 -15.35 9.58
N LYS A 69 -22.83 -15.12 8.55
CA LYS A 69 -21.49 -14.51 8.66
C LYS A 69 -21.50 -13.07 8.16
N TRP A 70 -20.59 -12.27 8.71
CA TRP A 70 -20.36 -10.89 8.31
C TRP A 70 -19.34 -10.86 7.17
N ILE A 71 -19.65 -10.11 6.13
CA ILE A 71 -18.78 -9.91 4.96
C ILE A 71 -18.56 -8.42 4.73
N PHE A 72 -17.40 -8.05 4.18
CA PHE A 72 -17.26 -6.73 3.58
C PHE A 72 -18.12 -6.66 2.31
N LYS A 73 -18.76 -5.52 2.08
CA LYS A 73 -19.60 -5.32 0.90
C LYS A 73 -18.87 -5.77 -0.37
N LYS A 74 -19.42 -6.77 -1.07
CA LYS A 74 -18.69 -7.51 -2.14
C LYS A 74 -18.12 -6.59 -3.22
N ASN A 75 -18.87 -5.56 -3.61
CA ASN A 75 -18.42 -4.59 -4.61
C ASN A 75 -17.17 -3.80 -4.16
N LEU A 76 -17.08 -3.43 -2.88
CA LEU A 76 -15.92 -2.73 -2.32
C LEU A 76 -14.74 -3.69 -2.17
N ALA A 77 -14.99 -4.91 -1.69
CA ALA A 77 -13.95 -5.92 -1.57
C ALA A 77 -13.30 -6.23 -2.93
N CYS A 78 -14.11 -6.42 -3.97
CA CYS A 78 -13.61 -6.63 -5.34
C CYS A 78 -12.83 -5.42 -5.88
N ARG A 79 -13.25 -4.19 -5.56
CA ARG A 79 -12.52 -2.97 -5.96
C ARG A 79 -11.15 -2.90 -5.30
N TRP A 80 -11.04 -3.23 -4.01
CA TRP A 80 -9.76 -3.28 -3.29
C TRP A 80 -8.86 -4.37 -3.85
N ASN A 81 -9.40 -5.55 -4.15
CA ASN A 81 -8.62 -6.65 -4.73
C ASN A 81 -8.04 -6.28 -6.10
N ARG A 82 -8.84 -5.65 -6.96
CA ARG A 82 -8.35 -5.16 -8.26
C ARG A 82 -7.27 -4.09 -8.11
N LEU A 83 -7.38 -3.21 -7.11
CA LEU A 83 -6.36 -2.20 -6.82
C LEU A 83 -5.06 -2.86 -6.36
N GLU A 84 -5.13 -3.83 -5.45
CA GLU A 84 -3.97 -4.59 -4.97
C GLU A 84 -3.27 -5.33 -6.13
N ILE A 85 -4.03 -6.05 -6.97
CA ILE A 85 -3.50 -6.71 -8.17
C ILE A 85 -2.83 -5.71 -9.10
N GLY A 86 -3.44 -4.54 -9.33
CA GLY A 86 -2.86 -3.50 -10.19
C GLY A 86 -1.53 -2.94 -9.65
N LEU A 87 -1.46 -2.68 -8.34
CA LEU A 87 -0.24 -2.20 -7.69
C LEU A 87 0.87 -3.25 -7.71
N VAL A 88 0.55 -4.53 -7.44
CA VAL A 88 1.50 -5.64 -7.55
C VAL A 88 1.97 -5.82 -9.00
N GLY A 89 1.07 -5.72 -9.97
CA GLY A 89 1.41 -5.79 -11.39
C GLY A 89 2.32 -4.65 -11.83
N LEU A 90 2.14 -3.44 -11.29
CA LEU A 90 3.05 -2.30 -11.52
C LEU A 90 4.46 -2.60 -11.00
N LEU A 91 4.57 -3.13 -9.78
CA LEU A 91 5.86 -3.51 -9.19
C LEU A 91 6.60 -4.51 -10.07
N GLN A 92 5.90 -5.56 -10.52
CA GLN A 92 6.45 -6.58 -11.41
C GLN A 92 6.86 -5.98 -12.77
N ALA A 93 5.98 -5.17 -13.38
CA ALA A 93 6.24 -4.58 -14.69
C ALA A 93 7.50 -3.69 -14.69
N LEU A 94 7.63 -2.82 -13.69
CA LEU A 94 8.80 -1.95 -13.56
C LEU A 94 10.05 -2.75 -13.17
N GLY A 95 9.92 -3.69 -12.24
CA GLY A 95 11.03 -4.56 -11.81
C GLY A 95 11.64 -5.33 -12.97
N ASP A 96 10.81 -5.97 -13.79
CA ASP A 96 11.24 -6.74 -14.96
C ASP A 96 11.83 -5.84 -16.05
N HIS A 97 11.18 -4.71 -16.34
CA HIS A 97 11.60 -3.82 -17.42
C HIS A 97 12.94 -3.14 -17.14
N PHE A 98 13.15 -2.68 -15.91
CA PHE A 98 14.39 -2.02 -15.50
C PHE A 98 15.42 -2.96 -14.86
N GLN A 99 15.14 -4.27 -14.85
CA GLN A 99 16.01 -5.30 -14.28
C GLN A 99 16.43 -4.98 -12.84
N LEU A 100 15.48 -4.51 -12.02
CA LEU A 100 15.75 -4.12 -10.65
C LEU A 100 16.06 -5.36 -9.81
N VAL A 101 17.26 -5.38 -9.22
CA VAL A 101 17.70 -6.44 -8.31
C VAL A 101 17.54 -5.95 -6.87
N PHE A 102 16.77 -6.69 -6.08
CA PHE A 102 16.62 -6.44 -4.65
C PHE A 102 17.51 -7.39 -3.85
N PRO A 103 18.23 -6.91 -2.82
CA PRO A 103 18.89 -7.78 -1.84
C PRO A 103 17.91 -8.78 -1.24
N VAL A 104 18.38 -10.00 -0.96
CA VAL A 104 17.55 -11.10 -0.42
C VAL A 104 16.97 -10.78 0.96
N GLU A 105 17.60 -9.84 1.67
CA GLU A 105 17.19 -9.36 2.99
C GLU A 105 15.96 -8.44 2.92
N ILE A 106 15.61 -7.90 1.75
CA ILE A 106 14.40 -7.11 1.57
C ILE A 106 13.19 -8.05 1.70
N GLY A 107 12.45 -7.86 2.79
CA GLY A 107 11.23 -8.61 3.07
C GLY A 107 10.01 -8.05 2.34
N ALA A 108 9.09 -8.95 2.02
CA ALA A 108 7.76 -8.57 1.58
C ALA A 108 6.90 -8.16 2.80
N PHE A 109 6.29 -6.98 2.75
CA PHE A 109 5.26 -6.61 3.73
C PHE A 109 3.95 -7.35 3.39
N PRO A 110 3.19 -7.85 4.37
CA PRO A 110 1.91 -8.50 4.09
C PRO A 110 0.96 -7.59 3.30
N GLY A 111 0.48 -8.06 2.14
CA GLY A 111 -0.45 -7.31 1.29
C GLY A 111 -1.86 -7.23 1.87
N PRO A 112 -2.73 -6.31 1.39
CA PRO A 112 -4.11 -6.19 1.85
C PRO A 112 -4.89 -7.50 1.93
N ILE A 113 -4.80 -8.38 0.92
CA ILE A 113 -5.54 -9.65 0.88
C ILE A 113 -5.17 -10.58 2.04
N SER A 114 -3.93 -10.50 2.53
CA SER A 114 -3.45 -11.33 3.66
C SER A 114 -4.18 -11.05 4.97
N HIS A 115 -4.83 -9.89 5.09
CA HIS A 115 -5.65 -9.53 6.24
C HIS A 115 -7.08 -10.08 6.16
N GLY A 116 -7.43 -10.77 5.07
CA GLY A 116 -8.65 -11.55 4.96
C GLY A 116 -9.93 -10.73 4.99
N TYR A 117 -9.91 -9.52 4.42
CA TYR A 117 -11.08 -8.65 4.26
C TYR A 117 -12.09 -9.20 3.23
N MET A 118 -11.68 -10.17 2.41
CA MET A 118 -12.55 -10.89 1.47
C MET A 118 -13.14 -12.19 2.07
N GLN A 119 -12.73 -12.57 3.28
CA GLN A 119 -13.15 -13.80 3.93
C GLN A 119 -14.27 -13.52 4.94
N PRO A 120 -15.41 -14.23 4.87
CA PRO A 120 -16.50 -14.07 5.85
C PRO A 120 -16.05 -14.32 7.29
N ARG A 121 -16.59 -13.55 8.24
CA ARG A 121 -16.25 -13.64 9.68
C ARG A 121 -17.49 -13.88 10.52
N ALA A 122 -17.33 -14.59 11.64
CA ALA A 122 -18.42 -14.83 12.59
C ALA A 122 -18.88 -13.56 13.34
N SER A 123 -18.04 -12.52 13.39
CA SER A 123 -18.33 -11.28 14.13
C SER A 123 -18.09 -10.05 13.28
N ALA A 124 -19.01 -9.08 13.35
CA ALA A 124 -18.87 -7.77 12.73
C ALA A 124 -17.57 -7.06 13.17
N LYS A 125 -17.21 -7.19 14.46
CA LYS A 125 -15.97 -6.60 15.00
C LYS A 125 -14.73 -7.18 14.32
N HIS A 126 -14.66 -8.50 14.14
CA HIS A 126 -13.53 -9.13 13.44
C HIS A 126 -13.47 -8.74 11.97
N MET A 127 -14.64 -8.62 11.31
CA MET A 127 -14.73 -8.15 9.93
C MET A 127 -14.21 -6.71 9.78
N VAL A 128 -14.63 -5.81 10.68
CA VAL A 128 -14.13 -4.43 10.75
C VAL A 128 -12.62 -4.39 10.94
N THR A 129 -12.08 -5.16 11.89
CA THR A 129 -10.63 -5.21 12.11
C THR A 129 -9.87 -5.68 10.88
N ALA A 130 -10.37 -6.70 10.17
CA ALA A 130 -9.78 -7.18 8.93
C ALA A 130 -9.77 -6.10 7.84
N ILE A 131 -10.88 -5.38 7.67
CA ILE A 131 -11.02 -4.28 6.69
C ILE A 131 -10.05 -3.14 7.03
N LEU A 132 -9.96 -2.72 8.28
CA LEU A 132 -9.06 -1.64 8.69
C LEU A 132 -7.59 -2.02 8.48
N ARG A 133 -7.21 -3.26 8.83
CA ARG A 133 -5.84 -3.77 8.58
C ARG A 133 -5.53 -3.83 7.09
N ALA A 134 -6.46 -4.35 6.28
CA ALA A 134 -6.31 -4.40 4.84
C ALA A 134 -6.15 -2.99 4.22
N ARG A 135 -6.95 -2.02 4.65
CA ARG A 135 -6.84 -0.62 4.21
C ARG A 135 -5.44 -0.07 4.50
N ASP A 136 -4.97 -0.28 5.71
CA ASP A 136 -3.70 0.26 6.17
C ASP A 136 -2.52 -0.45 5.46
N ALA A 137 -2.69 -1.70 5.02
CA ALA A 137 -1.70 -2.47 4.26
C ALA A 137 -1.51 -1.96 2.82
N PHE A 138 -2.42 -1.14 2.28
CA PHE A 138 -2.16 -0.44 1.02
C PHE A 138 -1.04 0.59 1.14
N LEU A 139 -0.79 1.15 2.33
CA LEU A 139 0.26 2.15 2.53
C LEU A 139 1.66 1.62 2.22
N PRO A 140 2.14 0.53 2.85
CA PRO A 140 3.44 -0.04 2.51
C PRO A 140 3.51 -0.53 1.06
N LEU A 141 2.41 -1.01 0.48
CA LEU A 141 2.37 -1.41 -0.94
C LEU A 141 2.57 -0.22 -1.89
N MET A 142 1.90 0.90 -1.63
CA MET A 142 2.07 2.14 -2.42
C MET A 142 3.45 2.78 -2.21
N ALA A 143 3.96 2.73 -0.98
CA ALA A 143 5.32 3.13 -0.68
C ALA A 143 6.35 2.27 -1.43
N PHE A 144 6.09 0.96 -1.57
CA PHE A 144 6.92 0.10 -2.39
C PHE A 144 6.85 0.46 -3.87
N CYS A 145 5.65 0.81 -4.39
CA CYS A 145 5.53 1.31 -5.77
C CYS A 145 6.38 2.57 -5.99
N SER A 146 6.33 3.50 -5.03
CA SER A 146 7.09 4.75 -5.06
C SER A 146 8.61 4.49 -4.99
N TYR A 147 9.03 3.57 -4.12
CA TYR A 147 10.41 3.12 -4.02
C TYR A 147 10.93 2.53 -5.34
N VAL A 148 10.15 1.63 -5.96
CA VAL A 148 10.50 1.03 -7.26
C VAL A 148 10.61 2.10 -8.35
N ILE A 149 9.67 3.04 -8.42
CA ILE A 149 9.72 4.17 -9.37
C ILE A 149 10.99 5.01 -9.16
N ALA A 150 11.35 5.30 -7.91
CA ALA A 150 12.53 6.09 -7.57
C ALA A 150 13.86 5.41 -7.98
N LEU A 151 13.87 4.07 -8.10
CA LEU A 151 15.03 3.30 -8.58
C LEU A 151 15.12 3.25 -10.11
N THR A 152 14.09 3.72 -10.84
CA THR A 152 14.12 3.72 -12.30
C THR A 152 15.07 4.79 -12.84
N PRO A 153 15.79 4.53 -13.94
CA PRO A 153 16.65 5.53 -14.57
C PRO A 153 15.84 6.77 -14.99
N ASN A 154 16.43 7.95 -14.80
CA ASN A 154 15.87 9.21 -15.31
C ASN A 154 14.46 9.52 -14.79
N VAL A 155 14.15 9.13 -13.55
CA VAL A 155 12.81 9.22 -12.92
C VAL A 155 12.15 10.61 -13.04
N HIS A 156 12.92 11.69 -13.08
CA HIS A 156 12.45 13.08 -13.23
C HIS A 156 13.03 13.82 -14.45
N ALA A 157 13.68 13.11 -15.39
CA ALA A 157 14.42 13.78 -16.46
C ALA A 157 13.52 14.44 -17.50
N THR A 158 12.28 13.98 -17.65
CA THR A 158 11.32 14.49 -18.63
C THR A 158 9.91 14.54 -18.04
N PRO A 159 8.99 15.32 -18.64
CA PRO A 159 7.56 15.27 -18.29
C PRO A 159 6.90 13.90 -18.49
N TYR A 160 7.57 13.00 -19.22
CA TYR A 160 7.08 11.66 -19.51
C TYR A 160 8.24 10.66 -19.37
N PRO A 161 8.63 10.35 -18.13
CA PRO A 161 9.80 9.54 -17.83
C PRO A 161 9.64 8.08 -18.29
N PRO A 162 10.74 7.33 -18.46
CA PRO A 162 10.69 5.96 -19.01
C PRO A 162 9.73 5.02 -18.28
N TRP A 163 9.66 5.11 -16.95
CA TRP A 163 8.74 4.29 -16.14
C TRP A 163 7.27 4.57 -16.48
N MET A 164 6.93 5.84 -16.70
CA MET A 164 5.57 6.27 -17.01
C MET A 164 5.16 5.76 -18.40
N ARG A 165 6.07 5.90 -19.39
CA ARG A 165 5.88 5.36 -20.74
C ARG A 165 5.64 3.86 -20.71
N HIS A 166 6.50 3.12 -20.01
CA HIS A 166 6.39 1.68 -19.93
C HIS A 166 5.04 1.20 -19.38
N LEU A 167 4.53 1.85 -18.32
CA LEU A 167 3.25 1.49 -17.72
C LEU A 167 2.08 1.79 -18.68
N VAL A 168 2.08 2.94 -19.34
CA VAL A 168 1.04 3.30 -20.31
C VAL A 168 1.05 2.35 -21.52
N ASP A 169 2.23 1.99 -22.04
CA ASP A 169 2.37 1.02 -23.14
C ASP A 169 1.83 -0.37 -22.76
N ARG A 170 1.84 -0.71 -21.46
CA ARG A 170 1.22 -1.93 -20.92
C ARG A 170 -0.27 -1.79 -20.60
N GLY A 171 -0.88 -0.67 -20.96
CA GLY A 171 -2.32 -0.42 -20.78
C GLY A 171 -2.70 0.03 -19.37
N VAL A 172 -1.74 0.47 -18.54
CA VAL A 172 -2.08 1.13 -17.27
C VAL A 172 -2.75 2.46 -17.57
N ASP A 173 -3.90 2.69 -16.94
CA ASP A 173 -4.66 3.92 -17.13
C ASP A 173 -3.81 5.14 -16.75
N PRO A 174 -3.73 6.18 -17.61
CA PRO A 174 -2.95 7.38 -17.34
C PRO A 174 -3.23 8.06 -15.99
N GLN A 175 -4.42 7.88 -15.41
CA GLN A 175 -4.77 8.39 -14.08
C GLN A 175 -3.88 7.83 -12.96
N TRP A 176 -3.23 6.68 -13.19
CA TRP A 176 -2.29 6.07 -12.23
C TRP A 176 -0.91 6.72 -12.26
N VAL A 177 -0.60 7.47 -13.32
CA VAL A 177 0.74 8.03 -13.54
C VAL A 177 0.76 9.56 -13.66
N GLN A 178 -0.39 10.21 -13.94
CA GLN A 178 -0.47 11.65 -14.27
C GLN A 178 -0.79 12.60 -13.10
N ASN A 179 -0.79 12.13 -11.84
CA ASN A 179 -1.10 12.97 -10.66
C ASN A 179 0.01 12.92 -9.60
N VAL A 180 1.26 13.13 -10.00
CA VAL A 180 2.36 13.41 -9.05
C VAL A 180 2.60 14.92 -9.01
#